data_AF-A0A1V5H012-F1
#
_entry.id   AF-A0A1V5H012-F1
#
_cell.length_a   1.000
_cell.length_b   1.000
_cell.length_c   1.000
_cell.angle_alpha   90.00
_cell.angle_beta   90.00
_cell.angle_gamma   90.00
#
_symmetry.space_group_name_H-M   'P 1'
#
loop_
_entity.id
_entity.type
_entity.pdbx_description
1 polymer ?
#
loop_
_entity_poly.entity_id
_entity_poly.type
_entity_poly.pdbx_seq_one_letter_code
_entity_poly.pdbx_strand_id
1 'polypeptide(L)' 'MNGADFPVGSVVRLAIASQEEHPDISLYCKVVWASHKEDPERKSGLFFLNTNKILFRKDLLSFARLIESTRKQSAL' A
#
# COMPACT_ATOMS: atom_id res chain seq x y z
N MET A 1 -13.54 13.18 -1.68
CA MET A 1 -12.32 12.94 -0.88
C MET A 1 -11.15 13.17 -1.79
N ASN A 2 -10.35 14.22 -1.55
CA ASN A 2 -9.26 14.60 -2.43
C ASN A 2 -8.04 13.73 -2.14
N GLY A 3 -7.53 13.00 -3.13
CA GLY A 3 -6.24 12.31 -3.03
C GLY A 3 -5.12 13.28 -2.66
N ALA A 4 -4.14 12.81 -1.88
CA ALA A 4 -2.99 13.60 -1.47
C ALA A 4 -1.94 13.69 -2.60
N ASP A 5 -1.43 14.89 -2.84
CA ASP A 5 -0.40 15.16 -3.85
C ASP A 5 0.98 14.83 -3.28
N PHE A 6 1.54 13.69 -3.70
CA PHE A 6 2.87 13.25 -3.29
C PHE A 6 3.84 13.31 -4.48
N PRO A 7 4.98 14.03 -4.35
CA PRO A 7 5.99 14.04 -5.39
C PRO A 7 6.54 12.64 -5.69
N VAL A 8 6.76 12.33 -6.97
CA VAL A 8 7.43 11.09 -7.38
C VAL A 8 8.80 11.00 -6.71
N GLY A 9 9.11 9.82 -6.17
CA GLY A 9 10.33 9.57 -5.40
C GLY A 9 10.17 9.70 -3.89
N SER A 10 9.09 10.32 -3.40
CA SER A 10 8.81 10.43 -1.97
C SER A 10 8.59 9.06 -1.33
N VAL A 11 9.00 8.91 -0.08
CA VAL A 11 8.67 7.76 0.76
C VAL A 11 7.46 8.11 1.63
N VAL A 12 6.42 7.29 1.57
CA VAL A 12 5.16 7.48 2.29
C VAL A 12 4.81 6.25 3.13
N ARG A 13 4.06 6.44 4.21
CA ARG A 13 3.51 5.34 5.01
C ARG A 13 2.07 5.08 4.59
N LEU A 14 1.82 3.94 3.94
CA LEU A 14 0.49 3.48 3.58
C LEU A 14 -0.10 2.69 4.76
N ALA A 15 -1.20 3.17 5.32
CA ALA A 15 -2.01 2.43 6.28
C ALA A 15 -3.14 1.73 5.52
N ILE A 16 -3.13 0.40 5.53
CA ILE A 16 -4.19 -0.42 4.95
C ILE A 16 -5.02 -0.94 6.11
N ALA A 17 -6.23 -0.38 6.25
CA ALA A 17 -7.20 -0.86 7.23
C ALA A 17 -7.76 -2.22 6.78
N SER A 18 -7.83 -3.19 7.68
CA SER A 18 -8.53 -4.44 7.41
C SER A 18 -10.02 -4.28 7.64
N GLN A 19 -10.85 -4.92 6.82
CA GLN A 19 -12.24 -5.14 7.21
C GLN A 19 -12.28 -6.26 8.27
N GLU A 20 -12.80 -5.86 9.44
CA GLU A 20 -13.42 -6.65 10.51
C GLU A 20 -12.62 -7.67 11.36
N GLU A 21 -11.48 -8.24 10.96
CA GLU A 21 -10.80 -9.23 11.83
C GLU A 21 -9.25 -9.23 11.85
N HIS A 22 -8.57 -8.30 11.19
CA HIS A 22 -7.10 -8.32 11.11
C HIS A 22 -6.46 -6.98 11.51
N PRO A 23 -5.23 -7.00 12.06
CA PRO A 23 -4.56 -5.77 12.44
C PRO A 23 -4.15 -4.98 11.20
N ASP A 24 -4.34 -3.66 11.28
CA ASP A 24 -3.94 -2.69 10.25
C ASP A 24 -2.49 -2.88 9.85
N ILE A 25 -2.21 -2.82 8.55
CA ILE A 25 -0.84 -2.91 8.03
C ILE A 25 -0.35 -1.51 7.73
N SER A 26 0.80 -1.16 8.30
CA SER A 26 1.56 0.02 7.88
C SER A 26 2.74 -0.39 7.01
N LEU A 27 2.73 0.02 5.75
CA LEU A 27 3.80 -0.25 4.78
C LEU A 27 4.52 1.04 4.41
N TYR A 28 5.85 0.99 4.32
CA TYR A 28 6.63 2.05 3.70
C TYR A 28 6.71 1.84 2.18
N CYS A 29 6.26 2.84 1.44
CA CYS A 29 6.16 2.79 -0.02
C CYS A 29 6.95 3.94 -0.63
N LYS A 30 7.53 3.73 -1.82
CA LYS A 30 8.03 4.80 -2.67
C LYS A 30 6.99 5.15 -3.72
N VAL A 31 6.71 6.44 -3.90
CA VAL A 31 5.84 6.91 -4.99
C VAL A 31 6.62 6.80 -6.30
N VAL A 32 6.10 6.02 -7.25
CA VAL A 32 6.75 5.78 -8.56
C VAL A 32 6.09 6.54 -9.70
N TRP A 33 4.81 6.88 -9.55
CA TRP A 33 4.09 7.79 -10.43
C TRP A 33 2.91 8.41 -9.69
N ALA A 34 2.46 9.58 -10.14
CA ALA A 34 1.24 10.22 -9.67
C ALA A 34 0.43 10.65 -10.91
N SER A 35 -0.90 10.58 -10.82
CA SER A 35 -1.77 11.09 -11.89
C SER A 35 -1.59 12.60 -12.04
N HIS A 36 -1.97 13.15 -13.20
CA HIS A 36 -1.99 14.59 -13.38
C HIS A 36 -2.92 15.26 -12.37
N LYS A 37 -2.62 16.50 -11.98
CA LYS A 37 -3.40 17.27 -10.98
C LYS A 37 -4.87 17.47 -11.35
N GLU A 38 -5.15 17.43 -12.65
CA GLU A 38 -6.47 17.58 -13.25
C GLU A 38 -7.26 16.25 -13.30
N ASP A 39 -6.60 15.12 -13.03
CA ASP A 39 -7.28 13.82 -12.96
C ASP A 39 -8.22 13.80 -11.74
N PRO A 40 -9.53 13.59 -11.94
CA PRO A 40 -10.50 13.59 -10.85
C PRO A 40 -10.28 12.45 -9.85
N GLU A 41 -9.64 11.35 -10.25
CA GLU A 41 -9.42 10.19 -9.38
C GLU A 41 -8.17 10.33 -8.50
N ARG A 42 -7.24 11.23 -8.86
CA ARG A 42 -6.00 11.52 -8.10
C ARG A 42 -5.26 10.27 -7.61
N LYS A 43 -4.90 9.39 -8.55
CA LYS A 43 -4.24 8.11 -8.28
C LYS A 43 -2.72 8.27 -8.14
N SER A 44 -2.10 7.32 -7.45
CA SER A 44 -0.64 7.22 -7.35
C SER A 44 -0.19 5.78 -7.40
N GLY A 45 0.93 5.54 -8.07
CA GLY A 45 1.63 4.26 -8.07
C GLY A 45 2.57 4.16 -6.89
N LEU A 46 2.49 3.06 -6.16
CA LEU A 46 3.33 2.78 -5.00
C LEU A 46 4.19 1.55 -5.24
N PHE A 47 5.47 1.66 -4.90
CA PHE A 47 6.40 0.53 -4.85
C PHE A 47 6.72 0.19 -3.38
N PHE A 48 6.45 -1.04 -2.98
CA PHE A 48 6.73 -1.49 -1.61
C PHE A 48 8.24 -1.62 -1.37
N LEU A 49 8.74 -0.93 -0.35
CA LEU A 49 10.15 -1.00 0.00
C LEU A 49 10.50 -2.36 0.64
N ASN A 50 11.69 -2.89 0.32
CA ASN A 50 12.20 -4.14 0.91
C ASN A 50 12.35 -4.08 2.44
N THR A 51 12.43 -2.87 3.02
CA THR A 51 12.46 -2.63 4.47
C THR A 51 11.18 -3.11 5.16
N ASN A 52 10.08 -3.32 4.44
CA ASN A 52 8.88 -3.97 4.97
C ASN A 52 9.10 -5.47 5.31
N LYS A 53 10.27 -6.05 5.03
CA LYS A 53 10.63 -7.39 5.56
C LYS A 53 11.02 -7.37 7.04
N ILE A 54 11.32 -6.19 7.60
CA ILE A 54 11.57 -5.96 9.04
C ILE A 54 10.30 -5.37 9.68
N LEU A 55 9.16 -5.97 9.35
CA LEU A 55 7.89 -5.64 9.97
C LEU A 55 7.77 -6.42 11.28
N PHE A 56 7.27 -5.76 12.33
CA PHE A 56 6.98 -6.44 13.59
C PHE A 56 6.14 -7.69 13.31
N ARG A 57 6.34 -8.79 14.05
CA ARG A 57 5.76 -10.12 13.73
C ARG A 57 4.28 -10.11 13.32
N LYS A 58 3.48 -9.19 13.86
CA LYS A 58 2.07 -8.96 13.52
C LYS A 58 1.87 -8.43 12.08
N ASP A 59 2.64 -7.43 11.70
CA ASP A 59 2.58 -6.80 10.37
C ASP A 59 3.07 -7.76 9.27
N LEU A 60 4.03 -8.64 9.58
CA LEU A 60 4.48 -9.70 8.66
C LEU A 60 3.38 -10.72 8.37
N LEU A 61 2.63 -11.15 9.41
CA LEU A 61 1.50 -12.06 9.27
C LEU A 61 0.38 -11.45 8.42
N SER A 62 0.05 -10.18 8.67
CA SER A 62 -0.94 -9.47 7.87
C SER A 62 -0.48 -9.27 6.42
N PHE A 63 0.80 -8.94 6.20
CA PHE A 63 1.34 -8.81 4.85
C PHE A 63 1.31 -10.12 4.07
N ALA A 64 1.66 -11.25 4.69
CA ALA A 64 1.57 -12.56 4.07
C ALA A 64 0.13 -12.91 3.63
N ARG A 65 -0.85 -12.61 4.49
CA ARG A 65 -2.28 -12.81 4.17
C ARG A 65 -2.76 -11.92 3.01
N LEU A 66 -2.32 -10.67 2.95
CA LEU A 66 -2.63 -9.75 1.84
C LEU A 66 -2.09 -10.28 0.49
N ILE A 67 -0.89 -10.83 0.49
CA ILE A 67 -0.31 -11.44 -0.71
C ILE A 67 -1.09 -12.70 -1.11
N GLU A 68 -1.50 -13.53 -0.15
CA GLU A 68 -2.32 -14.73 -0.42
C GLU A 68 -3.71 -14.39 -0.97
N SER A 69 -4.39 -13.38 -0.42
CA SER A 69 -5.71 -12.97 -0.90
C SER A 69 -5.65 -12.42 -2.32
N THR A 70 -4.63 -11.62 -2.62
CA THR A 70 -4.38 -11.09 -3.97
C THR A 70 -4.11 -12.22 -4.97
N ARG A 71 -3.29 -13.21 -4.59
CA ARG A 71 -3.02 -14.40 -5.43
C ARG A 71 -4.27 -15.20 -5.75
N LYS A 72 -5.19 -15.36 -4.79
CA LYS A 72 -6.48 -16.04 -5.02
C LYS A 72 -7.37 -15.27 -6.00
N GLN A 73 -7.37 -13.93 -5.93
CA GLN A 73 -8.14 -13.09 -6.84
C GLN A 73 -7.56 -13.04 -8.26
N SER A 74 -6.24 -13.14 -8.43
CA SER A 74 -5.59 -13.17 -9.76
C SER A 74 -5.59 -14.54 -10.45
N ALA A 75 -6.02 -15.60 -9.76
CA ALA A 75 -6.17 -16.95 -10.32
C ALA A 75 -7.60 -17.23 -10.84
N LEU A 76 -8.51 -16.27 -10.70
CA LEU A 76 -9.82 -16.18 -11.34
C LEU A 76 -9.72 -15.33 -12.60
#